data_AF-A0A090WB60-F1
#
_entry.id   AF-A0A090WB60-F1
#
_cell.length_a   1.000
_cell.length_b   1.000
_cell.length_c   1.000
_cell.angle_alpha   90.00
_cell.angle_beta   90.00
_cell.angle_gamma   90.00
#
_symmetry.space_group_name_H-M   'P 1'
#
loop_
_entity.id
_entity.type
_entity.pdbx_description
1 polymer ?
#
loop_
_entity_poly.entity_id
_entity_poly.type
_entity_poly.pdbx_seq_one_letter_code
_entity_poly.pdbx_strand_id
1 'polypeptide(L)'
;MKQEFQIVAIVLITTFSVLSCKNQKKEQESNPMVEVEPSVQFEGNNPVIRHIRTADPSAHIWNDGKVWMYTSRDMEDATFYDSMDGYRAFSSTDMVNWTDHGEVLHSRDIPWGTSGWMWAPTAIYKNDKYYLLYPHSVKGSKDDMRCGVAVSDVPEGPFKDIGWIEGVDGQWLDLVCLRTTMEKSIYTGA
;
A
#
# COMPACT_ATOMS: atom_id res chain seq x y z
N MET A 1 24.99 -47.02 60.25
CA MET A 1 26.40 -47.44 60.13
C MET A 1 26.57 -48.08 58.76
N LYS A 2 27.47 -47.54 57.93
CA LYS A 2 28.30 -48.13 56.85
C LYS A 2 27.69 -49.37 56.12
N GLN A 3 27.63 -49.46 54.80
CA GLN A 3 28.77 -49.60 53.90
C GLN A 3 28.26 -49.83 52.46
N GLU A 4 28.94 -49.21 51.49
CA GLU A 4 28.91 -49.50 50.04
C GLU A 4 29.47 -50.91 49.74
N PHE A 5 29.10 -51.54 48.61
CA PHE A 5 30.04 -52.20 47.68
C PHE A 5 29.35 -52.68 46.38
N GLN A 6 30.05 -52.48 45.27
CA GLN A 6 29.70 -52.82 43.88
C GLN A 6 29.94 -54.32 43.53
N ILE A 7 29.55 -54.74 42.30
CA ILE A 7 30.28 -55.63 41.34
C ILE A 7 29.46 -56.81 40.70
N VAL A 8 29.30 -56.72 39.36
CA VAL A 8 29.42 -57.75 38.27
C VAL A 8 28.32 -58.82 37.98
N ALA A 9 27.63 -58.58 36.85
CA ALA A 9 27.55 -59.33 35.58
C ALA A 9 27.17 -60.85 35.45
N ILE A 10 26.40 -61.09 34.36
CA ILE A 10 26.32 -62.25 33.43
C ILE A 10 25.11 -63.23 33.56
N VAL A 11 24.17 -63.05 32.61
CA VAL A 11 23.49 -64.01 31.67
C VAL A 11 22.97 -65.37 32.19
N LEU A 12 21.68 -65.70 31.96
CA LEU A 12 21.21 -66.82 31.10
C LEU A 12 19.66 -67.04 31.14
N ILE A 13 19.09 -67.36 29.95
CA ILE A 13 17.92 -68.24 29.66
C ILE A 13 16.51 -67.61 29.57
N THR A 14 16.19 -67.23 28.33
CA THR A 14 15.00 -67.59 27.52
C THR A 14 13.76 -68.19 28.21
N THR A 15 12.60 -67.56 28.00
CA THR A 15 11.38 -68.28 27.59
C THR A 15 10.57 -67.46 26.58
N PHE A 16 10.22 -68.16 25.51
CA PHE A 16 9.43 -67.73 24.36
C PHE A 16 7.96 -67.54 24.76
N SER A 17 7.31 -66.46 24.30
CA SER A 17 5.84 -66.38 24.21
C SER A 17 5.47 -65.39 23.11
N VAL A 18 5.31 -65.94 21.91
CA VAL A 18 4.75 -65.30 20.73
C VAL A 18 3.32 -64.82 21.01
N LEU A 19 3.03 -63.54 20.76
CA LEU A 19 1.67 -63.05 20.50
C LEU A 19 1.69 -61.85 19.55
N SER A 20 1.39 -62.17 18.29
CA SER A 20 0.44 -61.47 17.42
C SER A 20 0.68 -59.98 17.10
N CYS A 21 1.21 -59.74 15.91
CA CYS A 21 1.22 -58.44 15.24
C CYS A 21 -0.20 -57.93 14.96
N LYS A 22 -0.53 -56.75 15.48
CA LYS A 22 -1.45 -55.81 14.81
C LYS A 22 -0.74 -54.48 14.65
N ASN A 23 -0.33 -54.22 13.42
CA ASN A 23 0.33 -53.00 13.00
C ASN A 23 -0.72 -51.87 12.93
N GLN A 24 -0.78 -51.01 13.95
CA GLN A 24 -1.58 -49.79 13.90
C GLN A 24 -0.82 -48.74 13.09
N LYS A 25 -1.30 -48.46 11.88
CA LYS A 25 -0.96 -47.25 11.13
C LYS A 25 -1.34 -46.04 11.99
N LYS A 26 -0.36 -45.33 12.55
CA LYS A 26 -0.56 -43.95 13.02
C LYS A 26 -0.57 -43.06 11.79
N GLU A 27 -1.71 -42.44 11.53
CA GLU A 27 -1.79 -41.28 10.64
C GLU A 27 -0.95 -40.16 11.24
N GLN A 28 0.00 -39.68 10.43
CA GLN A 28 0.82 -38.53 10.73
C GLN A 28 -0.01 -37.30 10.42
N GLU A 29 -0.52 -36.65 11.45
CA GLU A 29 -1.18 -35.36 11.39
C GLU A 29 -0.16 -34.34 10.87
N SER A 30 -0.28 -33.98 9.59
CA SER A 30 0.58 -32.99 8.94
C SER A 30 0.22 -31.62 9.49
N ASN A 31 1.06 -31.09 10.39
CA ASN A 31 1.01 -29.68 10.76
C ASN A 31 1.06 -28.84 9.48
N PRO A 32 0.12 -27.91 9.24
CA PRO A 32 0.18 -27.06 8.06
C PRO A 32 1.45 -26.21 8.14
N MET A 33 2.23 -26.20 7.05
CA MET A 33 3.35 -25.29 6.87
C MET A 33 2.80 -23.87 6.93
N VAL A 34 3.08 -23.18 8.04
CA VAL A 34 2.99 -21.72 8.07
C VAL A 34 4.09 -21.23 7.13
N GLU A 35 3.69 -20.70 5.99
CA GLU A 35 4.56 -19.93 5.10
C GLU A 35 5.02 -18.70 5.91
N VAL A 36 6.20 -18.81 6.50
CA VAL A 36 6.84 -17.68 7.18
C VAL A 36 7.37 -16.78 6.07
N GLU A 37 6.52 -15.84 5.65
CA GLU A 37 6.94 -14.67 4.87
C GLU A 37 8.19 -14.08 5.53
N PRO A 38 9.33 -13.99 4.83
CA PRO A 38 10.55 -13.48 5.42
C PRO A 38 10.32 -12.03 5.85
N SER A 39 10.35 -11.78 7.16
CA SER A 39 10.29 -10.42 7.70
C SER A 39 11.57 -9.70 7.30
N VAL A 40 11.53 -8.96 6.19
CA VAL A 40 12.61 -8.07 5.79
C VAL A 40 12.78 -7.03 6.89
N GLN A 41 13.89 -7.13 7.63
CA GLN A 41 14.29 -6.11 8.59
C GLN A 41 14.80 -4.91 7.79
N PHE A 42 13.98 -3.89 7.63
CA PHE A 42 14.38 -2.64 6.98
C PHE A 42 15.27 -1.86 7.95
N GLU A 43 16.56 -1.78 7.65
CA GLU A 43 17.45 -0.82 8.31
C GLU A 43 17.13 0.59 7.79
N GLY A 44 16.41 1.37 8.61
CA GLY A 44 15.97 2.73 8.29
C GLY A 44 14.46 2.88 8.12
N ASN A 45 14.01 4.13 8.02
CA ASN A 45 12.59 4.46 7.89
C ASN A 45 12.04 4.31 6.47
N ASN A 46 12.89 3.96 5.49
CA ASN A 46 12.50 3.80 4.09
C ASN A 46 12.35 2.32 3.69
N PRO A 47 11.36 1.96 2.85
CA PRO A 47 10.24 2.81 2.44
C PRO A 47 9.29 3.08 3.63
N VAL A 48 8.71 4.29 3.66
CA VAL A 48 7.85 4.74 4.75
C VAL A 48 6.47 4.07 4.74
N ILE A 49 6.02 3.63 3.55
CA ILE A 49 4.85 2.76 3.35
C ILE A 49 5.36 1.40 2.88
N ARG A 50 4.91 0.30 3.51
CA ARG A 50 5.47 -1.05 3.30
C ARG A 50 4.47 -2.10 2.86
N HIS A 51 3.17 -1.86 3.06
CA HIS A 51 2.11 -2.84 2.80
C HIS A 51 1.46 -2.71 1.42
N ILE A 52 1.74 -1.64 0.68
CA ILE A 52 1.31 -1.41 -0.70
C ILE A 52 2.40 -0.68 -1.48
N ARG A 53 2.36 -0.74 -2.82
CA ARG A 53 3.25 0.05 -3.68
C ARG A 53 2.65 1.43 -3.94
N THR A 54 3.42 2.46 -3.64
CA THR A 54 3.02 3.87 -3.78
C THR A 54 4.07 4.63 -4.56
N ALA A 55 3.63 5.53 -5.44
CA ALA A 55 4.48 6.45 -6.19
C ALA A 55 3.98 7.90 -6.07
N ASP A 56 4.76 8.85 -6.58
CA ASP A 56 4.38 10.25 -6.77
C ASP A 56 3.81 10.96 -5.52
N PRO A 57 4.53 10.97 -4.38
CA PRO A 57 3.99 11.54 -3.16
C PRO A 57 3.83 13.07 -3.27
N SER A 58 2.60 13.55 -3.08
CA SER A 58 2.28 14.96 -2.89
C SER A 58 2.02 15.25 -1.41
N ALA A 59 3.02 15.85 -0.75
CA ALA A 59 2.98 16.12 0.70
C ALA A 59 2.55 17.55 1.02
N HIS A 60 1.70 17.71 2.03
CA HIS A 60 1.10 18.98 2.45
C HIS A 60 0.92 19.05 3.96
N ILE A 61 0.83 20.25 4.53
CA ILE A 61 0.39 20.46 5.91
C ILE A 61 -0.96 21.15 5.89
N TRP A 62 -1.97 20.52 6.50
CA TRP A 62 -3.32 21.07 6.58
C TRP A 62 -3.59 21.76 7.91
N ASN A 63 -4.78 22.35 8.04
CA ASN A 63 -5.18 23.12 9.23
C ASN A 63 -5.25 22.27 10.51
N ASP A 64 -5.31 20.94 10.38
CA ASP A 64 -5.24 20.00 11.51
C ASP A 64 -3.80 19.83 12.05
N GLY A 65 -2.81 20.46 11.42
CA GLY A 65 -1.41 20.45 11.81
C GLY A 65 -0.66 19.16 11.45
N LYS A 66 -1.29 18.21 10.76
CA LYS A 66 -0.64 16.97 10.31
C LYS A 66 0.02 17.19 8.96
N VAL A 67 1.05 16.39 8.69
CA VAL A 67 1.53 16.18 7.32
C VAL A 67 0.62 15.15 6.66
N TRP A 68 0.11 15.49 5.49
CA TRP A 68 -0.70 14.64 4.62
C TRP A 68 0.09 14.33 3.36
N MET A 69 0.03 13.08 2.90
CA MET A 69 0.70 12.62 1.69
C MET A 69 -0.30 11.88 0.82
N TYR A 70 -0.50 12.36 -0.42
CA TYR A 70 -1.35 11.73 -1.43
C TYR A 70 -0.46 11.06 -2.45
N THR A 71 -0.71 9.80 -2.75
CA THR A 71 0.15 9.00 -3.66
C THR A 71 -0.70 8.35 -4.74
N SER A 72 -0.10 8.14 -5.91
CA SER A 72 -0.59 7.13 -6.85
C SER A 72 -0.37 5.72 -6.29
N ARG A 73 -1.14 4.75 -6.79
CA ARG A 73 -1.00 3.33 -6.43
C ARG A 73 -0.48 2.55 -7.63
N ASP A 74 0.73 2.02 -7.50
CA ASP A 74 1.25 1.03 -8.43
C ASP A 74 0.59 -0.33 -8.14
N MET A 75 0.04 -0.95 -9.17
CA MET A 75 -0.56 -2.27 -9.03
C MET A 75 0.52 -3.35 -8.86
N GLU A 76 0.20 -4.41 -8.14
CA GLU A 76 1.14 -5.47 -7.79
C GLU A 76 1.69 -6.23 -9.02
N ASP A 77 0.88 -6.31 -10.08
CA ASP A 77 1.21 -6.86 -11.39
C ASP A 77 1.54 -5.79 -12.45
N ALA A 78 1.74 -4.53 -12.02
CA ALA A 78 2.09 -3.44 -12.92
C ALA A 78 3.38 -3.75 -13.68
N THR A 79 3.28 -3.74 -15.00
CA THR A 79 4.43 -3.84 -15.91
C THR A 79 4.81 -2.49 -16.52
N PHE A 80 3.87 -1.54 -16.46
CA PHE A 80 4.01 -0.19 -16.99
C PHE A 80 3.04 0.76 -16.28
N TYR A 81 3.21 2.08 -16.49
CA TYR A 81 2.48 3.13 -15.76
C TYR A 81 0.98 3.20 -16.08
N ASP A 82 0.51 2.55 -17.15
CA ASP A 82 -0.89 2.57 -17.59
C ASP A 82 -1.80 1.79 -16.64
N SER A 83 -1.23 0.85 -15.88
CA SER A 83 -1.93 0.05 -14.88
C SER A 83 -2.13 0.73 -13.53
N MET A 84 -1.50 1.88 -13.26
CA MET A 84 -1.66 2.61 -11.99
C MET A 84 -3.12 2.97 -11.79
N ASP A 85 -3.74 2.50 -10.70
CA ASP A 85 -5.18 2.61 -10.52
C ASP A 85 -5.55 3.03 -9.09
N GLY A 86 -5.90 4.31 -8.98
CA GLY A 86 -6.38 4.97 -7.78
C GLY A 86 -5.30 5.67 -6.97
N TYR A 87 -5.80 6.39 -5.97
CA TYR A 87 -5.01 7.24 -5.08
C TYR A 87 -5.19 6.82 -3.62
N ARG A 88 -4.14 7.02 -2.84
CA ARG A 88 -4.10 6.77 -1.39
C ARG A 88 -3.77 8.05 -0.64
N ALA A 89 -4.32 8.20 0.56
CA ALA A 89 -3.94 9.29 1.46
C ALA A 89 -3.34 8.72 2.74
N PHE A 90 -2.24 9.34 3.17
CA PHE A 90 -1.57 9.05 4.42
C PHE A 90 -1.45 10.31 5.25
N SER A 91 -1.43 10.18 6.58
CA SER A 91 -1.12 11.30 7.47
C SER A 91 -0.13 10.93 8.56
N SER A 92 0.68 11.88 8.99
CA SER A 92 1.61 11.73 10.09
C SER A 92 1.67 13.00 10.95
N THR A 93 1.87 12.82 12.25
CA THR A 93 2.14 13.90 13.21
C THR A 93 3.63 14.07 13.51
N ASP A 94 4.47 13.10 13.11
CA ASP A 94 5.89 13.05 13.47
C ASP A 94 6.82 12.73 12.28
N MET A 95 6.27 12.58 11.06
CA MET A 95 6.98 12.22 9.83
C MET A 95 7.65 10.84 9.84
N VAL A 96 7.38 10.02 10.86
CA VAL A 96 7.95 8.68 11.03
C VAL A 96 6.85 7.64 10.99
N ASN A 97 5.76 7.85 11.74
CA ASN A 97 4.62 6.98 11.84
C ASN A 97 3.50 7.50 10.94
N TRP A 98 3.12 6.71 9.94
CA TRP A 98 2.11 7.08 8.94
C TRP A 98 0.83 6.28 9.15
N THR A 99 -0.30 6.98 9.17
CA THR A 99 -1.64 6.40 9.12
C THR A 99 -2.10 6.32 7.67
N ASP A 100 -2.47 5.13 7.19
CA ASP A 100 -3.12 4.93 5.89
C ASP A 100 -4.64 5.16 6.05
N HIS A 101 -5.19 6.09 5.28
CA HIS A 101 -6.62 6.42 5.28
C HIS A 101 -7.42 5.65 4.22
N GLY A 102 -6.76 4.77 3.47
CA GLY A 102 -7.38 3.98 2.43
C GLY A 102 -7.38 4.68 1.08
N GLU A 103 -8.17 4.11 0.18
CA GLU A 103 -8.36 4.62 -1.17
C GLU A 103 -9.25 5.86 -1.16
N VAL A 104 -8.76 6.94 -1.77
CA VAL A 104 -9.43 8.24 -1.72
C VAL A 104 -10.08 8.63 -3.04
N LEU A 105 -9.67 8.03 -4.15
CA LEU A 105 -10.28 8.15 -5.48
C LEU A 105 -9.76 6.99 -6.36
N HIS A 106 -10.61 6.44 -7.24
CA HIS A 106 -10.25 5.36 -8.17
C HIS A 106 -10.80 5.64 -9.57
N SER A 107 -10.15 5.11 -10.61
CA SER A 107 -10.62 5.27 -12.01
C SER A 107 -12.09 4.89 -12.24
N ARG A 108 -12.61 3.88 -11.53
CA ARG A 108 -14.01 3.43 -11.61
C ARG A 108 -15.02 4.48 -11.18
N ASP A 109 -14.58 5.47 -10.40
CA ASP A 109 -15.41 6.57 -9.91
C ASP A 109 -15.35 7.78 -10.86
N ILE A 110 -14.62 7.67 -11.98
CA ILE A 110 -14.40 8.73 -12.97
C ILE A 110 -15.16 8.39 -14.26
N PRO A 111 -16.35 8.98 -14.49
CA PRO A 111 -17.26 8.53 -15.55
C PRO A 111 -16.78 8.86 -16.97
N TRP A 112 -15.81 9.76 -17.10
CA TRP A 112 -15.31 10.25 -18.38
C TRP A 112 -14.02 9.56 -18.84
N GLY A 113 -13.43 8.70 -17.99
CA GLY A 113 -12.12 8.10 -18.21
C GLY A 113 -12.14 6.59 -18.41
N THR A 114 -10.95 6.02 -18.54
CA THR A 114 -10.72 4.57 -18.64
C THR A 114 -10.23 3.98 -17.31
N SER A 115 -10.21 2.65 -17.16
CA SER A 115 -9.48 2.01 -16.04
C SER A 115 -7.98 2.29 -16.13
N GLY A 116 -7.31 2.39 -14.98
CA GLY A 116 -5.87 2.68 -14.89
C GLY A 116 -5.54 4.15 -15.18
N TRP A 117 -4.31 4.43 -15.59
CA TRP A 117 -3.84 5.77 -15.97
C TRP A 117 -4.01 6.84 -14.86
N MET A 118 -3.97 6.43 -13.59
CA MET A 118 -4.12 7.30 -12.42
C MET A 118 -2.73 7.73 -11.90
N TRP A 119 -2.07 8.66 -12.59
CA TRP A 119 -0.67 9.06 -12.30
C TRP A 119 -0.58 10.19 -11.27
N ALA A 120 0.61 10.79 -11.12
CA ALA A 120 0.97 11.75 -10.09
C ALA A 120 -0.12 12.78 -9.69
N PRO A 121 -0.73 12.63 -8.50
CA PRO A 121 -1.73 13.58 -8.02
C PRO A 121 -1.08 14.78 -7.33
N THR A 122 -1.87 15.84 -7.14
CA THR A 122 -1.56 16.87 -6.14
C THR A 122 -2.83 17.33 -5.43
N ALA A 123 -2.71 17.80 -4.20
CA ALA A 123 -3.85 18.26 -3.41
C ALA A 123 -3.75 19.76 -3.12
N ILE A 124 -4.89 20.44 -3.07
CA ILE A 124 -4.99 21.84 -2.64
C ILE A 124 -6.15 22.01 -1.66
N TYR A 125 -6.00 22.98 -0.76
CA TYR A 125 -7.08 23.41 0.12
C TYR A 125 -7.55 24.83 -0.25
N LYS A 126 -8.84 24.99 -0.51
CA LYS A 126 -9.46 26.26 -0.90
C LYS A 126 -10.93 26.30 -0.51
N ASN A 127 -11.37 27.43 0.04
CA ASN A 127 -12.78 27.68 0.36
C ASN A 127 -13.38 26.54 1.20
N ASP A 128 -12.67 26.12 2.24
CA ASP A 128 -13.06 25.06 3.17
C ASP A 128 -13.32 23.68 2.52
N LYS A 129 -12.71 23.44 1.36
CA LYS A 129 -12.72 22.17 0.65
C LYS A 129 -11.30 21.73 0.30
N TYR A 130 -11.11 20.41 0.25
CA TYR A 130 -9.93 19.75 -0.28
C TYR A 130 -10.20 19.37 -1.73
N TYR A 131 -9.27 19.67 -2.62
CA TYR A 131 -9.32 19.26 -4.01
C TYR A 131 -8.13 18.39 -4.31
N LEU A 132 -8.38 17.23 -4.93
CA LEU A 132 -7.37 16.39 -5.53
C LEU A 132 -7.36 16.70 -7.03
N LEU A 133 -6.25 17.18 -7.54
CA LEU A 133 -6.00 17.35 -8.96
C LEU A 133 -5.21 16.13 -9.42
N TYR A 134 -5.65 15.54 -10.52
CA TYR A 134 -5.11 14.26 -10.95
C TYR A 134 -5.09 14.13 -12.47
N PRO A 135 -4.00 13.61 -13.05
CA PRO A 135 -3.92 13.27 -14.45
C PRO A 135 -4.69 11.97 -14.71
N HIS A 136 -5.54 11.95 -15.74
CA HIS A 136 -6.25 10.73 -16.13
C HIS A 136 -6.57 10.70 -17.63
N SER A 137 -6.52 9.51 -18.21
CA SER A 137 -6.74 9.30 -19.64
C SER A 137 -8.21 9.07 -19.95
N VAL A 138 -8.68 9.65 -21.06
CA VAL A 138 -10.05 9.45 -21.55
C VAL A 138 -10.22 8.07 -22.22
N LYS A 139 -9.22 7.63 -23.00
CA LYS A 139 -9.31 6.42 -23.86
C LYS A 139 -8.12 5.46 -23.68
N GLY A 140 -7.27 5.67 -22.70
CA GLY A 140 -6.06 4.87 -22.45
C GLY A 140 -4.88 5.26 -23.34
N SER A 141 -4.64 6.56 -23.53
CA SER A 141 -3.48 7.08 -24.25
C SER A 141 -2.79 8.21 -23.49
N LYS A 142 -1.49 8.36 -23.69
CA LYS A 142 -0.73 9.53 -23.23
C LYS A 142 -1.22 10.83 -23.86
N ASP A 143 -1.68 10.74 -25.11
CA ASP A 143 -2.02 11.92 -25.91
C ASP A 143 -3.39 12.51 -25.54
N ASP A 144 -4.19 11.80 -24.76
CA ASP A 144 -5.53 12.22 -24.35
C ASP A 144 -5.69 12.41 -22.84
N MET A 145 -4.58 12.54 -22.12
CA MET A 145 -4.58 12.89 -20.71
C MET A 145 -5.33 14.21 -20.47
N ARG A 146 -6.06 14.25 -19.37
CA ARG A 146 -6.78 15.41 -18.83
C ARG A 146 -6.35 15.65 -17.39
N CYS A 147 -6.41 16.91 -16.96
CA CYS A 147 -6.27 17.27 -15.55
C CYS A 147 -7.65 17.22 -14.88
N GLY A 148 -7.98 16.08 -14.30
CA GLY A 148 -9.16 15.90 -13.46
C GLY A 148 -9.09 16.70 -12.16
N VAL A 149 -10.26 17.02 -11.62
CA VAL A 149 -10.44 17.68 -10.33
C VAL A 149 -11.49 16.90 -9.55
N ALA A 150 -11.14 16.46 -8.35
CA ALA A 150 -12.08 15.86 -7.41
C ALA A 150 -12.10 16.65 -6.11
N VAL A 151 -13.21 16.64 -5.39
CA VAL A 151 -13.44 17.44 -4.19
C VAL A 151 -13.86 16.60 -2.99
N SER A 152 -13.40 16.97 -1.80
CA SER A 152 -13.79 16.39 -0.52
C SER A 152 -13.94 17.49 0.55
N ASP A 153 -14.76 17.20 1.55
CA ASP A 153 -14.93 18.05 2.75
C ASP A 153 -13.84 17.80 3.79
N VAL A 154 -13.18 16.64 3.71
CA VAL A 154 -12.14 16.18 4.65
C VAL A 154 -10.89 15.74 3.88
N PRO A 155 -9.68 15.86 4.47
CA PRO A 155 -8.44 15.54 3.76
C PRO A 155 -8.28 14.06 3.39
N GLU A 156 -8.90 13.14 4.14
CA GLU A 156 -8.88 11.70 3.87
C GLU A 156 -9.84 11.25 2.75
N GLY A 157 -10.66 12.15 2.20
CA GLY A 157 -11.64 11.76 1.19
C GLY A 157 -12.85 10.98 1.77
N PRO A 158 -13.54 10.17 0.94
CA PRO A 158 -13.31 9.98 -0.49
C PRO A 158 -13.56 11.28 -1.27
N PHE A 159 -12.76 11.50 -2.32
CA PHE A 159 -12.92 12.62 -3.22
C PHE A 159 -13.92 12.26 -4.31
N LYS A 160 -14.81 13.20 -4.64
CA LYS A 160 -15.78 13.06 -5.72
C LYS A 160 -15.29 13.82 -6.95
N ASP A 161 -15.19 13.14 -8.09
CA ASP A 161 -14.90 13.78 -9.37
C ASP A 161 -15.92 14.88 -9.70
N ILE A 162 -15.41 16.01 -10.18
CA ILE A 162 -16.20 17.14 -10.67
C ILE A 162 -15.83 17.54 -12.11
N GLY A 163 -15.11 16.68 -12.83
CA GLY A 163 -14.68 16.89 -14.21
C GLY A 163 -13.21 17.30 -14.30
N TRP A 164 -12.83 17.88 -15.43
CA TRP A 164 -11.44 18.30 -15.70
C TRP A 164 -11.34 19.80 -15.98
N ILE A 165 -10.12 20.32 -15.90
CA ILE A 165 -9.81 21.70 -16.27
C ILE A 165 -9.81 21.82 -17.81
N GLU A 166 -10.58 22.75 -18.35
CA GLU A 166 -10.59 23.02 -19.80
C GLU A 166 -9.35 23.80 -20.25
N GLY A 167 -8.93 23.60 -21.50
CA GLY A 167 -7.81 24.33 -22.11
C GLY A 167 -6.42 23.81 -21.71
N VAL A 168 -6.36 22.69 -21.00
CA VAL A 168 -5.13 22.00 -20.59
C VAL A 168 -5.12 20.57 -21.14
N ASP A 169 -5.49 20.36 -22.40
CA ASP A 169 -5.51 19.02 -23.00
C ASP A 169 -4.10 18.60 -23.47
N GLY A 170 -3.72 17.32 -23.26
CA GLY A 170 -2.58 16.68 -23.95
C GLY A 170 -1.17 17.12 -23.54
N GLN A 171 -0.98 17.83 -22.42
CA GLN A 171 0.34 18.34 -22.00
C GLN A 171 0.75 18.06 -20.54
N TRP A 172 0.10 17.17 -19.79
CA TRP A 172 0.28 17.18 -18.32
C TRP A 172 0.30 15.79 -17.73
N LEU A 173 1.47 15.39 -17.26
CA LEU A 173 1.66 14.13 -16.59
C LEU A 173 1.82 14.32 -15.08
N ASP A 174 2.42 15.44 -14.63
CA ASP A 174 2.75 15.62 -13.21
C ASP A 174 2.41 17.04 -12.71
N LEU A 175 1.24 17.21 -12.10
CA LEU A 175 0.78 18.51 -11.59
C LEU A 175 1.49 18.88 -10.27
N VAL A 176 1.90 20.13 -10.14
CA VAL A 176 2.41 20.70 -8.89
C VAL A 176 1.70 22.02 -8.60
N CYS A 177 0.92 22.06 -7.51
CA CYS A 177 0.27 23.30 -7.09
C CYS A 177 1.14 24.08 -6.10
N LEU A 178 1.39 25.37 -6.37
CA LEU A 178 2.07 26.26 -5.43
C LEU A 178 1.13 27.36 -4.96
N ARG A 179 1.05 27.54 -3.64
CA ARG A 179 0.34 28.67 -3.04
C ARG A 179 1.34 29.80 -2.78
N THR A 180 1.29 30.87 -3.58
CA THR A 180 2.06 32.09 -3.29
C THR A 180 1.22 33.07 -2.46
N THR A 181 1.89 34.02 -1.79
CA THR A 181 1.26 35.00 -0.88
C THR A 181 0.37 36.01 -1.59
N MET A 182 0.41 36.08 -2.94
CA MET A 182 -0.34 37.06 -3.74
C MET A 182 -1.18 36.41 -4.84
N GLU A 183 -0.81 35.23 -5.35
CA GLU A 183 -1.55 34.50 -6.40
C GLU A 183 -1.50 32.98 -6.18
N LYS A 184 -2.60 32.28 -6.46
CA LYS A 184 -2.63 30.80 -6.46
C LYS A 184 -2.36 30.35 -7.89
N SER A 185 -1.24 29.68 -8.12
CA SER A 185 -0.83 29.25 -9.46
C SER A 185 -0.67 27.73 -9.47
N ILE A 186 -1.27 27.09 -10.46
CA ILE A 186 -1.07 25.67 -10.76
C ILE A 186 0.10 25.61 -11.73
N TYR A 187 1.13 24.84 -11.37
CA TYR A 187 2.27 24.56 -12.23
C TYR A 187 2.24 23.08 -12.60
N THR A 188 2.97 22.74 -13.64
CA THR A 188 3.08 21.38 -14.15
C THR A 188 4.57 21.07 -14.30
N GLY A 189 4.99 19.90 -13.81
CA GLY A 189 6.31 19.34 -14.11
C GLY A 189 6.35 18.84 -15.55
N ALA A 190 7.52 18.97 -16.18
CA ALA A 190 7.83 18.45 -17.50
C ALA A 190 8.51 17.08 -17.39
#